data_AF-A0ABD4XWI1-F1
#
_entry.id   AF-A0ABD4XWI1-F1
#
_cell.length_a   1.000
_cell.length_b   1.000
_cell.length_c   1.000
_cell.angle_alpha   90.00
_cell.angle_beta   90.00
_cell.angle_gamma   90.00
#
_symmetry.space_group_name_H-M   'P 1'
#
loop_
_entity.id
_entity.type
_entity.pdbx_description
1 polymer ?
#
loop_
_entity_poly.entity_id
_entity_poly.type
_entity_poly.pdbx_seq_one_letter_code
_entity_poly.pdbx_strand_id
1 'polypeptide(L)' 'MKTYSAFLQRVVANAGPRANFTITVQAVNSAMARVTAEAQYPGYKCINAPVQVR' A
#
# COMPACT_ATOMS: atom_id res chain seq x y z
N MET A 1 -13.57 0.57 11.08
CA MET A 1 -12.78 0.37 9.85
C MET A 1 -12.65 1.71 9.17
N LYS A 2 -11.43 2.12 8.81
CA LYS A 2 -11.14 3.39 8.16
C LYS A 2 -10.50 3.12 6.81
N THR A 3 -10.76 3.98 5.83
CA THR A 3 -10.10 3.92 4.54
C THR A 3 -8.74 4.60 4.65
N TYR A 4 -7.70 3.96 4.15
CA TYR A 4 -6.34 4.48 4.10
C TYR A 4 -5.84 4.48 2.66
N SER A 5 -5.12 5.53 2.29
CA SER A 5 -4.40 5.66 1.04
C SER A 5 -2.95 5.25 1.27
N ALA A 6 -2.52 4.17 0.63
CA ALA A 6 -1.17 3.62 0.72
C ALA A 6 -0.43 3.84 -0.61
N PHE A 7 0.76 4.42 -0.54
CA PHE A 7 1.63 4.62 -1.70
C PHE A 7 2.64 3.48 -1.79
N LEU A 8 2.50 2.66 -2.84
CA LEU A 8 3.29 1.47 -3.11
C LEU A 8 4.34 1.75 -4.18
N GLN A 9 5.57 1.30 -3.91
CA GLN A 9 6.69 1.33 -4.84
C GLN A 9 7.20 -0.09 -5.09
N ARG A 10 7.48 -0.38 -6.35
CA ARG A 10 8.00 -1.65 -6.82
C ARG A 10 9.41 -1.86 -6.28
N VAL A 11 9.61 -2.97 -5.59
CA VAL A 11 10.91 -3.41 -5.09
C VAL A 11 11.45 -4.57 -5.93
N VAL A 12 10.56 -5.45 -6.40
CA VAL A 12 10.92 -6.54 -7.31
C VAL A 12 10.72 -6.08 -8.75
N ALA A 13 11.78 -6.11 -9.56
CA ALA A 13 11.82 -5.54 -10.91
C ALA A 13 10.64 -5.98 -11.82
N ASN A 14 10.13 -7.20 -11.63
CA ASN A 14 9.07 -7.80 -12.44
C ASN A 14 7.71 -7.94 -11.72
N ALA A 15 7.50 -7.27 -10.58
CA ALA A 15 6.26 -7.42 -9.80
C ALA A 15 5.00 -6.85 -10.50
N GLY A 16 5.17 -5.99 -11.50
CA GLY A 16 4.06 -5.42 -12.25
C GLY A 16 4.48 -4.29 -13.20
N PRO A 17 3.56 -3.76 -14.01
CA PRO A 17 3.87 -2.84 -15.12
C PRO A 17 4.26 -1.42 -14.64
N ARG A 18 3.69 -0.97 -13.51
CA ARG A 18 3.95 0.36 -12.96
C ARG A 18 4.97 0.28 -11.82
N ALA A 19 5.93 1.19 -11.83
CA ALA A 19 6.92 1.31 -10.77
C ALA A 19 6.28 1.76 -9.45
N ASN A 20 5.35 2.73 -9.50
CA ASN A 20 4.76 3.33 -8.31
C ASN A 20 3.26 3.55 -8.54
N PHE A 21 2.45 3.35 -7.50
CA PHE A 21 1.02 3.70 -7.53
C PHE A 21 0.45 3.85 -6.11
N THR A 22 -0.70 4.50 -6.03
CA THR A 22 -1.47 4.66 -4.78
C THR A 22 -2.68 3.73 -4.81
N ILE A 23 -2.96 3.07 -3.68
CA ILE A 23 -4.17 2.27 -3.49
C ILE A 23 -4.94 2.72 -2.26
N THR A 24 -6.22 2.40 -2.23
CA THR A 24 -7.05 2.55 -1.03
C THR A 24 -7.31 1.18 -0.40
N VAL A 25 -7.06 1.08 0.89
CA VAL A 25 -7.29 -0.13 1.68
C VAL A 25 -8.09 0.21 2.93
N GLN A 26 -8.98 -0.68 3.34
CA GLN A 26 -9.70 -0.52 4.60
C GLN A 26 -8.95 -1.26 5.71
N ALA A 27 -8.66 -0.56 6.81
CA ALA A 27 -7.95 -1.12 7.94
C ALA A 27 -8.37 -0.46 9.26
N VAL A 28 -7.97 -1.08 10.38
CA VAL A 28 -8.21 -0.54 11.73
C VAL A 28 -7.24 0.60 12.06
N ASN A 29 -5.98 0.47 11.63
CA ASN A 29 -4.92 1.46 11.83
C ASN A 29 -4.01 1.53 10.59
N SER A 30 -3.13 2.54 10.55
CA SER A 30 -2.20 2.77 9.43
C SER A 30 -1.16 1.66 9.27
N ALA A 31 -0.72 1.03 10.36
CA ALA A 31 0.21 -0.10 10.31
C ALA A 31 -0.42 -1.33 9.63
N MET A 32 -1.67 -1.64 9.96
CA MET A 32 -2.45 -2.70 9.34
C MET A 32 -2.75 -2.37 7.88
N ALA A 33 -3.07 -1.11 7.56
CA ALA A 33 -3.23 -0.66 6.17
C ALA A 33 -1.95 -0.89 5.34
N ARG A 34 -0.78 -0.70 5.94
CA ARG A 34 0.49 -0.96 5.27
C ARG A 34 0.66 -2.44 4.98
N VAL A 35 0.46 -3.29 5.99
CA VAL A 35 0.60 -4.74 5.85
C VAL A 35 -0.40 -5.29 4.83
N THR A 36 -1.64 -4.82 4.84
CA THR A 36 -2.64 -5.26 3.86
C THR A 36 -2.31 -4.78 2.45
N ALA A 37 -1.82 -3.55 2.28
CA ALA A 37 -1.37 -3.04 0.98
C ALA A 37 -0.19 -3.86 0.42
N GLU A 38 0.81 -4.16 1.24
CA GLU A 38 1.98 -4.95 0.84
C GLU A 38 1.61 -6.42 0.57
N ALA A 39 0.65 -6.98 1.32
CA ALA A 39 0.14 -8.33 1.08
C ALA A 39 -0.68 -8.46 -0.21
N GLN A 40 -1.45 -7.42 -0.58
CA GLN A 40 -2.21 -7.37 -1.83
C GLN A 40 -1.32 -7.27 -3.07
N TYR A 41 -0.15 -6.63 -2.93
CA TYR A 41 0.78 -6.38 -4.02
C TYR A 41 2.18 -6.93 -3.69
N PRO A 42 2.38 -8.26 -3.82
CA PRO A 42 3.67 -8.87 -3.58
C PRO A 42 4.75 -8.28 -4.50
N GLY A 43 5.92 -7.98 -3.95
CA GLY A 43 7.00 -7.31 -4.67
C GLY A 43 6.90 -5.77 -4.69
N TYR A 44 5.88 -5.20 -4.04
CA TYR A 44 5.78 -3.77 -3.75
C TYR A 44 5.95 -3.51 -2.25
N LYS A 45 6.51 -2.35 -1.90
CA LYS A 45 6.61 -1.86 -0.51
C LYS A 45 5.94 -0.51 -0.36
N CYS A 46 5.33 -0.31 0.79
CA CYS A 46 4.79 0.99 1.16
C CYS A 46 5.95 1.89 1.61
N ILE A 47 6.27 2.92 0.83
CA ILE A 47 7.40 3.82 1.11
C ILE A 47 7.05 4.80 2.25
N ASN A 48 5.79 5.23 2.29
CA ASN A 48 5.28 6.15 3.30
C ASN A 48 4.22 5.47 4.17
N ALA A 49 3.95 6.01 5.36
CA ALA A 49 2.85 5.55 6.18
C ALA A 49 1.50 5.80 5.45
N PRO A 50 0.57 4.83 5.42
CA PRO A 50 -0.73 5.03 4.82
C PRO A 50 -1.48 6.16 5.51
N VAL A 51 -2.05 7.06 4.71
CA VAL A 51 -2.77 8.24 5.20
C VAL A 51 -4.25 7.93 5.24
N GLN A 52 -4.93 8.21 6.35
CA GLN A 52 -6.36 8.00 6.44
C GLN A 52 -7.09 8.90 5.42
N VAL A 53 -7.86 8.28 4.53
CA VAL A 53 -8.78 8.99 3.64
C VAL A 53 -10.02 9.30 4.48
N ARG A 54 -10.34 10.60 4.55
CA ARG A 54 -11.32 11.22 5.44
C ARG A 54 -12.64 10.47 5.52
#